data_AF-A0A0Q9PPX2-F1
#
_entry.id   AF-A0A0Q9PPX2-F1
#
_cell.length_a   1.000
_cell.length_b   1.000
_cell.length_c   1.000
_cell.angle_alpha   90.00
_cell.angle_beta   90.00
_cell.angle_gamma   90.00
#
_symmetry.space_group_name_H-M   'P 1'
#
loop_
_entity.id
_entity.type
_entity.pdbx_description
1 polymer ?
#
loop_
_entity_poly.entity_id
_entity_poly.type
_entity_poly.pdbx_seq_one_letter_code
_entity_poly.pdbx_strand_id
1 'polypeptide(L)'
;MTQWLAEIKSSTRPKTFKIKTTAVEGFARHYGEKSSLKDAGRIDVGNWVQALRAGGLQTPTIVNKCSYLRGFFDWAKVRGYYPPFAKDENPASGQVVYGTREKRKRRALGFKPFTNEQIQALYDAKAMEAGLSESARWGAWVGLYTGARVAEVGQLTLADFTRIRP
;
A
#
# COMPACT_ATOMS: atom_id res chain seq x y z
N MET A 1 -12.34 -5.60 -17.47
CA MET A 1 -11.95 -4.97 -16.18
C MET A 1 -13.09 -4.97 -15.16
N THR A 2 -14.29 -4.51 -15.52
CA THR A 2 -15.45 -4.37 -14.62
C THR A 2 -15.82 -5.66 -13.87
N GLN A 3 -15.76 -6.82 -14.54
CA GLN A 3 -16.04 -8.11 -13.91
C GLN A 3 -15.02 -8.50 -12.83
N TRP A 4 -13.72 -8.30 -13.09
CA TRP A 4 -12.68 -8.55 -12.08
C TRP A 4 -12.91 -7.71 -10.82
N LEU A 5 -13.23 -6.43 -10.99
CA LEU A 5 -13.52 -5.53 -9.87
C LEU A 5 -14.76 -6.00 -9.09
N ALA A 6 -15.81 -6.45 -9.76
CA ALA A 6 -16.98 -6.99 -9.09
C ALA A 6 -16.65 -8.24 -8.25
N GLU A 7 -15.85 -9.16 -8.79
CA GLU A 7 -15.48 -10.42 -8.13
C GLU A 7 -14.58 -10.20 -6.90
N ILE A 8 -13.61 -9.29 -6.97
CA ILE A 8 -12.70 -9.06 -5.84
C ILE A 8 -13.30 -8.17 -4.75
N LYS A 9 -14.43 -7.49 -5.01
CA LYS A 9 -14.99 -6.47 -4.11
C LYS A 9 -15.41 -7.04 -2.75
N SER A 10 -16.09 -8.20 -2.72
CA SER A 10 -16.59 -8.82 -1.49
C SER A 10 -15.47 -9.42 -0.63
N SER A 11 -14.40 -9.91 -1.26
CA SER A 11 -13.28 -10.60 -0.61
C SER A 11 -12.10 -9.68 -0.25
N THR A 12 -12.19 -8.39 -0.54
CA THR A 12 -11.08 -7.45 -0.38
C THR A 12 -11.47 -6.24 0.47
N ARG A 13 -10.65 -5.91 1.49
CA ARG A 13 -10.81 -4.69 2.29
C ARG A 13 -10.85 -3.44 1.40
N PRO A 14 -11.65 -2.40 1.73
CA PRO A 14 -11.85 -1.23 0.86
C PRO A 14 -10.57 -0.54 0.40
N LYS A 15 -9.58 -0.35 1.30
CA LYS A 15 -8.28 0.24 0.96
C LYS A 15 -7.53 -0.61 -0.07
N THR A 16 -7.48 -1.92 0.14
CA THR A 16 -6.81 -2.86 -0.76
C THR A 16 -7.52 -2.91 -2.11
N PHE A 17 -8.86 -2.86 -2.11
CA PHE A 17 -9.67 -2.81 -3.33
C PHE A 17 -9.32 -1.58 -4.16
N LYS A 18 -9.25 -0.40 -3.54
CA LYS A 18 -8.85 0.85 -4.22
C LYS A 18 -7.45 0.75 -4.81
N ILE A 19 -6.47 0.26 -4.06
CA ILE A 19 -5.08 0.15 -4.52
C ILE A 19 -4.96 -0.81 -5.72
N LYS A 20 -5.64 -1.98 -5.65
CA LYS A 20 -5.69 -2.95 -6.76
C LYS A 20 -6.33 -2.33 -8.02
N THR A 21 -7.46 -1.65 -7.85
CA THR A 21 -8.18 -0.95 -8.91
C THR A 21 -7.28 0.08 -9.60
N THR A 22 -6.64 0.96 -8.84
CA THR A 22 -5.75 2.00 -9.37
C THR A 22 -4.55 1.41 -10.13
N ALA A 23 -4.05 0.23 -9.77
CA ALA A 23 -2.97 -0.42 -10.50
C ALA A 23 -3.43 -0.91 -11.88
N VAL A 24 -4.56 -1.62 -11.94
CA VAL A 24 -5.08 -2.21 -13.18
C VAL A 24 -5.63 -1.14 -14.13
N GLU A 25 -6.37 -0.16 -13.62
CA GLU A 25 -6.80 1.00 -14.41
C GLU A 25 -5.60 1.81 -14.93
N GLY A 26 -4.57 2.00 -14.09
CA GLY A 26 -3.37 2.71 -14.48
C GLY A 26 -2.62 2.02 -15.63
N PHE A 27 -2.61 0.69 -15.65
CA PHE A 27 -2.07 -0.06 -16.78
C PHE A 27 -2.95 0.07 -18.03
N ALA A 28 -4.27 -0.12 -17.91
CA ALA A 28 -5.17 -0.03 -19.05
C ALA A 28 -5.16 1.35 -19.72
N ARG A 29 -5.11 2.44 -18.94
CA ARG A 29 -4.95 3.80 -19.47
C ARG A 29 -3.65 3.98 -20.25
N HIS A 30 -2.57 3.35 -19.81
CA HIS A 30 -1.28 3.43 -20.48
C HIS A 30 -1.21 2.56 -21.74
N TYR A 31 -1.73 1.33 -21.66
CA TYR A 31 -1.75 0.37 -22.77
C TYR A 31 -2.77 0.75 -23.87
N GLY A 32 -3.78 1.51 -23.50
CA GLY A 32 -4.90 1.89 -24.36
C GLY A 32 -6.14 1.08 -24.00
N GLU A 33 -7.19 1.76 -23.56
CA GLU A 33 -8.43 1.10 -23.09
C GLU A 33 -9.18 0.34 -24.20
N LYS A 34 -8.90 0.69 -25.47
CA LYS A 34 -9.45 0.03 -26.66
C LYS A 34 -8.56 -1.10 -27.19
N SER A 35 -7.33 -1.21 -26.70
CA SER A 35 -6.40 -2.26 -27.10
C SER A 35 -6.88 -3.61 -26.56
N SER A 36 -6.74 -4.66 -27.36
CA SER A 36 -7.14 -6.00 -26.97
C SER A 36 -6.26 -6.51 -25.84
N LEU A 37 -6.89 -6.94 -24.73
CA LEU A 37 -6.17 -7.48 -23.58
C LEU A 37 -5.33 -8.71 -23.97
N LYS A 38 -5.75 -9.49 -24.97
CA LYS A 38 -5.06 -10.71 -25.40
C LYS A 38 -3.67 -10.44 -25.98
N ASP A 39 -3.47 -9.24 -26.50
CA ASP A 39 -2.22 -8.83 -27.15
C ASP A 39 -1.27 -8.10 -26.19
N ALA A 40 -1.73 -7.82 -24.97
CA ALA A 40 -0.92 -7.16 -23.95
C ALA A 40 0.20 -8.10 -23.46
N GLY A 41 1.44 -7.78 -23.77
CA GLY A 41 2.60 -8.63 -23.48
C GLY A 41 3.52 -8.08 -22.39
N ARG A 42 4.66 -8.78 -22.21
CA ARG A 42 5.72 -8.36 -21.25
C ARG A 42 6.30 -6.99 -21.59
N ILE A 43 6.39 -6.66 -22.89
CA ILE A 43 6.92 -5.37 -23.36
C ILE A 43 6.00 -4.23 -22.95
N ASP A 44 4.68 -4.39 -23.09
CA ASP A 44 3.70 -3.37 -22.72
C ASP A 44 3.71 -3.07 -21.22
N VAL A 45 3.81 -4.12 -20.40
CA VAL A 45 3.98 -3.95 -18.95
C VAL A 45 5.32 -3.29 -18.63
N GLY A 46 6.38 -3.63 -19.37
CA GLY A 46 7.69 -2.98 -19.27
C GLY A 46 7.62 -1.48 -19.57
N ASN A 47 6.95 -1.10 -20.65
CA ASN A 47 6.73 0.31 -21.04
C ASN A 47 5.95 1.06 -19.95
N TRP A 48 4.90 0.45 -19.41
CA TRP A 48 4.17 1.03 -18.28
C TRP A 48 5.06 1.22 -17.06
N VAL A 49 5.89 0.23 -16.72
CA VAL A 49 6.87 0.34 -15.63
C VAL A 49 7.84 1.49 -15.86
N GLN A 50 8.35 1.68 -17.09
CA GLN A 50 9.22 2.81 -17.41
C GLN A 50 8.50 4.14 -17.25
N ALA A 51 7.24 4.24 -17.70
CA ALA A 51 6.42 5.43 -17.50
C ALA A 51 6.19 5.74 -16.00
N LEU A 52 5.95 4.72 -15.17
CA LEU A 52 5.83 4.90 -13.72
C LEU A 52 7.14 5.40 -13.10
N ARG A 53 8.30 4.90 -13.56
CA ARG A 53 9.62 5.39 -13.12
C ARG A 53 9.87 6.83 -13.53
N ALA A 54 9.57 7.17 -14.79
CA ALA A 54 9.67 8.53 -15.30
C ALA A 54 8.76 9.50 -14.53
N GLY A 55 7.59 9.03 -14.09
CA GLY A 55 6.69 9.75 -13.19
C GLY A 55 7.15 9.84 -11.72
N GLY A 56 8.37 9.39 -11.41
CA GLY A 56 8.97 9.52 -10.08
C GLY A 56 8.47 8.52 -9.03
N LEU A 57 7.73 7.47 -9.42
CA LEU A 57 7.29 6.47 -8.45
C LEU A 57 8.48 5.65 -7.92
N GLN A 58 8.48 5.46 -6.61
CA GLN A 58 9.50 4.67 -5.92
C GLN A 58 9.42 3.19 -6.29
N THR A 59 10.57 2.52 -6.43
CA THR A 59 10.67 1.09 -6.79
C THR A 59 9.71 0.18 -6.02
N PRO A 60 9.53 0.30 -4.68
CA PRO A 60 8.62 -0.56 -3.93
C PRO A 60 7.15 -0.37 -4.33
N THR A 61 6.76 0.86 -4.68
CA THR A 61 5.41 1.16 -5.16
C THR A 61 5.17 0.53 -6.52
N ILE A 62 6.17 0.56 -7.41
CA ILE A 62 6.09 -0.07 -8.72
C ILE A 62 6.01 -1.59 -8.59
N VAL A 63 6.83 -2.21 -7.72
CA VAL A 63 6.74 -3.66 -7.44
C VAL A 63 5.34 -4.05 -6.94
N ASN A 64 4.74 -3.26 -6.04
CA ASN A 64 3.39 -3.52 -5.57
C ASN A 64 2.37 -3.44 -6.71
N LYS A 65 2.46 -2.42 -7.57
CA LYS A 65 1.60 -2.28 -8.76
C LYS A 65 1.73 -3.47 -9.71
N CYS A 66 2.95 -3.93 -10.02
CA CYS A 66 3.16 -5.12 -10.83
C CYS A 66 2.61 -6.39 -10.17
N SER A 67 2.69 -6.51 -8.84
CA SER A 67 2.10 -7.64 -8.12
C SER A 67 0.57 -7.69 -8.25
N TYR A 68 -0.11 -6.54 -8.19
CA TYR A 68 -1.56 -6.48 -8.41
C TYR A 68 -1.93 -6.76 -9.86
N LEU A 69 -1.15 -6.24 -10.80
CA LEU A 69 -1.36 -6.50 -12.23
C LEU A 69 -1.15 -7.98 -12.59
N ARG A 70 -0.17 -8.64 -11.96
CA ARG A 70 0.04 -10.09 -12.08
C ARG A 70 -1.22 -10.87 -11.67
N GLY A 71 -1.80 -10.54 -10.51
CA GLY A 71 -3.05 -11.16 -10.06
C GLY A 71 -4.24 -10.91 -11.00
N PHE A 72 -4.26 -9.77 -11.70
CA PHE A 72 -5.25 -9.52 -12.75
C PHE A 72 -5.04 -10.40 -13.99
N PHE A 73 -3.81 -10.55 -14.48
CA PHE A 73 -3.51 -11.45 -15.60
C PHE A 73 -3.78 -12.92 -15.25
N ASP A 74 -3.48 -13.35 -14.02
CA ASP A 74 -3.80 -14.71 -13.55
C ASP A 74 -5.31 -14.94 -13.55
N TRP A 75 -6.10 -13.98 -13.06
CA TRP A 75 -7.57 -14.03 -13.14
C TRP A 75 -8.07 -14.06 -14.59
N ALA A 76 -7.52 -13.19 -15.45
CA ALA A 76 -7.92 -13.10 -16.85
C ALA A 76 -7.66 -14.41 -17.61
N LYS A 77 -6.52 -15.06 -17.33
CA LYS A 77 -6.19 -16.39 -17.85
C LYS A 77 -7.21 -17.43 -17.41
N VAL A 78 -7.49 -17.53 -16.10
CA VAL A 78 -8.42 -18.54 -15.55
C VAL A 78 -9.84 -18.38 -16.12
N ARG A 79 -10.25 -17.16 -16.46
CA ARG A 79 -11.55 -16.87 -17.08
C ARG A 79 -11.57 -16.95 -18.61
N GLY A 80 -10.44 -17.27 -19.25
CA GLY A 80 -10.33 -17.34 -20.71
C GLY A 80 -10.29 -15.98 -21.43
N TYR A 81 -10.13 -14.87 -20.70
CA TYR A 81 -9.98 -13.52 -21.26
C TYR A 81 -8.56 -13.23 -21.76
N TYR A 82 -7.58 -14.03 -21.36
CA TYR A 82 -6.18 -13.89 -21.74
C TYR A 82 -5.62 -15.27 -22.15
N PRO A 83 -4.69 -15.35 -23.12
CA PRO A 83 -4.08 -16.61 -23.53
C PRO A 83 -3.45 -17.38 -22.34
N PRO A 84 -3.43 -18.72 -22.39
CA PRO A 84 -2.74 -19.50 -21.37
C PRO A 84 -1.24 -19.18 -21.38
N PHE A 85 -0.65 -19.07 -20.19
CA PHE A 85 0.77 -18.87 -19.99
C PHE A 85 1.27 -19.73 -18.82
N ALA A 86 2.53 -20.16 -18.88
CA ALA A 86 3.16 -20.89 -17.79
C ALA A 86 3.33 -20.00 -16.56
N LYS A 87 3.52 -20.58 -15.38
CA LYS A 87 3.54 -19.84 -14.09
C LYS A 87 4.49 -18.64 -14.09
N ASP A 88 5.65 -18.77 -14.72
CA ASP A 88 6.69 -17.73 -14.72
C ASP A 88 6.60 -16.78 -15.93
N GLU A 89 5.65 -17.01 -16.84
CA GLU A 89 5.47 -16.25 -18.08
C GLU A 89 4.41 -15.15 -17.97
N ASN A 90 3.79 -14.98 -16.79
CA ASN A 90 2.83 -13.90 -16.57
C ASN A 90 3.43 -12.54 -17.00
N PRO A 91 2.73 -11.73 -17.82
CA PRO A 91 3.25 -10.48 -18.36
C PRO A 91 3.81 -9.51 -17.33
N ALA A 92 3.23 -9.50 -16.12
CA ALA A 92 3.64 -8.61 -15.03
C ALA A 92 4.69 -9.23 -14.08
N SER A 93 5.07 -10.50 -14.30
CA SER A 93 6.07 -11.18 -13.47
C SER A 93 7.49 -10.72 -13.80
N GLY A 94 8.29 -10.47 -12.77
CA GLY A 94 9.72 -10.15 -12.90
C GLY A 94 10.04 -8.78 -13.51
N GLN A 95 9.04 -7.93 -13.74
CA GLN A 95 9.23 -6.62 -14.38
C GLN A 95 10.10 -5.66 -13.56
N VAL A 96 10.06 -5.77 -12.23
CA VAL A 96 10.90 -5.01 -11.32
C VAL A 96 11.32 -5.89 -10.16
N VAL A 97 12.61 -5.88 -9.85
CA VAL A 97 13.16 -6.54 -8.67
C VAL A 97 13.51 -5.51 -7.61
N TYR A 98 12.87 -5.61 -6.44
CA TYR A 98 13.24 -4.82 -5.27
C TYR A 98 14.23 -5.62 -4.40
N GLY A 99 15.50 -5.47 -4.73
CA GLY A 99 16.60 -6.28 -4.19
C GLY A 99 16.96 -5.96 -2.73
N THR A 100 17.69 -6.89 -2.10
CA THR A 100 18.11 -6.80 -0.70
C THR A 100 18.95 -5.56 -0.39
N ARG A 101 19.83 -5.14 -1.32
CA ARG A 101 20.65 -3.93 -1.17
C ARG A 101 19.79 -2.67 -1.07
N GLU A 102 18.79 -2.54 -1.92
CA GLU A 102 17.89 -1.38 -1.94
C GLU A 102 16.98 -1.36 -0.71
N LYS A 103 16.49 -2.53 -0.28
CA LYS A 103 15.79 -2.70 1.00
C LYS A 103 16.65 -2.24 2.18
N ARG A 104 17.93 -2.61 2.22
CA ARG A 104 18.87 -2.21 3.29
C ARG A 104 19.13 -0.71 3.29
N LYS A 105 19.39 -0.10 2.13
CA LYS A 105 19.56 1.36 2.01
C LYS A 105 18.33 2.12 2.52
N ARG A 106 17.13 1.67 2.17
CA ARG A 106 15.89 2.30 2.65
C ARG A 106 15.70 2.16 4.16
N ARG A 107 16.10 1.03 4.75
CA ARG A 107 16.08 0.85 6.22
C ARG A 107 17.07 1.77 6.93
N ALA A 108 18.19 2.11 6.31
CA ALA A 108 19.16 3.06 6.87
C ALA A 108 18.62 4.50 6.90
N LEU A 109 17.71 4.86 5.98
CA LEU A 109 16.88 6.07 6.04
C LEU A 109 15.65 5.90 6.94
N GLY A 110 15.53 4.74 7.62
CA GLY A 110 14.37 4.36 8.41
C GLY A 110 14.30 5.08 9.75
N PHE A 111 13.13 4.96 10.37
CA PHE A 111 12.73 5.54 11.65
C PHE A 111 13.86 5.59 12.68
N LYS A 112 14.30 6.81 13.03
CA LYS A 112 15.15 7.06 14.19
C LYS A 112 14.23 7.21 15.40
N PRO A 113 14.34 6.36 16.44
CA PRO A 113 13.57 6.55 17.65
C PRO A 113 13.98 7.88 18.30
N PHE A 114 12.99 8.58 18.87
CA PHE A 114 13.25 9.77 19.67
C PHE A 114 14.04 9.39 20.93
N THR A 115 14.94 10.28 21.37
CA THR A 115 15.57 10.14 22.68
C THR A 115 14.57 10.46 23.80
N ASN A 116 14.89 10.08 25.04
CA ASN A 116 14.02 10.38 26.18
C ASN A 116 13.79 11.89 26.34
N GLU A 117 14.83 12.69 26.11
CA GLU A 117 14.76 14.16 26.18
C GLU A 117 13.83 14.71 25.10
N GLN A 118 13.89 14.15 23.88
CA GLN A 118 12.99 14.53 22.79
C GLN A 118 11.54 14.13 23.08
N ILE A 119 11.32 12.94 23.67
CA ILE A 119 9.99 12.51 24.09
C ILE A 119 9.47 13.47 25.17
N GLN A 120 10.26 13.78 26.19
CA GLN A 120 9.86 14.71 27.25
C GLN A 120 9.51 16.10 26.68
N ALA A 121 10.30 16.61 25.74
CA ALA A 121 10.02 17.90 25.11
C ALA A 121 8.73 17.88 24.25
N LEU A 122 8.47 16.79 23.52
CA LEU A 122 7.27 16.65 22.69
C LEU A 122 5.99 16.47 23.52
N TYR A 123 6.11 15.84 24.69
CA TYR A 123 4.99 15.54 25.59
C TYR A 123 4.88 16.50 26.78
N ASP A 124 5.67 17.59 26.78
CA ASP A 124 5.47 18.70 27.71
C ASP A 124 4.06 19.28 27.55
N ALA A 125 3.42 19.64 28.66
CA ALA A 125 2.04 20.11 28.67
C ALA A 125 1.83 21.33 27.75
N LYS A 126 2.76 22.30 27.77
CA LYS A 126 2.65 23.49 26.94
C LYS A 126 2.84 23.17 25.46
N ALA A 127 3.76 22.27 25.13
CA ALA A 127 3.99 21.84 23.76
C ALA A 127 2.77 21.10 23.17
N MET A 128 2.19 20.20 23.96
CA MET A 128 0.96 19.47 23.63
C MET A 128 -0.24 20.41 23.47
N GLU A 129 -0.41 21.37 24.38
CA GLU A 129 -1.52 22.34 24.35
C GLU A 129 -1.44 23.31 23.18
N ALA A 130 -0.25 23.78 22.83
CA ALA A 130 -0.05 24.69 21.71
C ALA A 130 -0.20 23.99 20.34
N GLY A 131 0.19 22.72 20.24
CA GLY A 131 0.31 22.00 18.97
C GLY A 131 -0.83 21.06 18.62
N LEU A 132 -1.66 20.63 19.60
CA LEU A 132 -2.65 19.57 19.40
C LEU A 132 -4.01 19.91 20.01
N SER A 133 -5.07 19.46 19.33
CA SER A 133 -6.41 19.44 19.91
C SER A 133 -6.49 18.48 21.10
N GLU A 134 -7.47 18.68 21.98
CA GLU A 134 -7.64 17.85 23.18
C GLU A 134 -7.70 16.35 22.86
N SER A 135 -8.50 15.96 21.86
CA SER A 135 -8.60 14.57 21.43
C SER A 135 -7.27 14.02 20.90
N ALA A 136 -6.49 14.84 20.19
CA ALA A 136 -5.18 14.44 19.67
C ALA A 136 -4.14 14.30 20.79
N ARG A 137 -4.23 15.11 21.87
CA ARG A 137 -3.39 14.94 23.06
C ARG A 137 -3.62 13.60 23.74
N TRP A 138 -4.89 13.21 23.94
CA TRP A 138 -5.22 11.89 24.48
C TRP A 138 -4.71 10.76 23.59
N GLY A 139 -4.90 10.91 22.27
CA GLY A 139 -4.39 9.92 21.32
C GLY A 139 -2.86 9.78 21.36
N ALA A 140 -2.13 10.89 21.52
CA ALA A 140 -0.68 10.88 21.69
C ALA A 140 -0.27 10.12 22.96
N TRP A 141 -0.92 10.40 24.11
CA TRP A 141 -0.63 9.72 25.36
C TRP A 141 -0.87 8.21 25.29
N VAL A 142 -2.03 7.80 24.76
CA VAL A 142 -2.31 6.37 24.58
C VAL A 142 -1.27 5.73 23.66
N GLY A 143 -0.92 6.39 22.55
CA GLY A 143 0.11 5.92 21.62
C GLY A 143 1.49 5.76 22.28
N LEU A 144 1.90 6.71 23.14
CA LEU A 144 3.18 6.65 23.84
C LEU A 144 3.28 5.44 24.77
N TYR A 145 2.24 5.17 25.56
CA TYR A 145 2.27 4.10 26.57
C TYR A 145 1.95 2.71 26.02
N THR A 146 1.21 2.61 24.91
CA THR A 146 0.75 1.32 24.37
C THR A 146 1.48 0.91 23.09
N GLY A 147 2.12 1.84 22.39
CA GLY A 147 2.63 1.62 21.04
C GLY A 147 1.53 1.37 20.00
N ALA A 148 0.27 1.66 20.33
CA ALA A 148 -0.87 1.45 19.44
C ALA A 148 -0.73 2.29 18.16
N ARG A 149 -1.19 1.72 17.04
CA ARG A 149 -1.27 2.43 15.76
C ARG A 149 -2.33 3.51 15.84
N VAL A 150 -2.16 4.59 15.10
CA VAL A 150 -3.13 5.71 15.03
C VAL A 150 -4.56 5.24 14.74
N ALA A 151 -4.73 4.23 13.87
CA ALA A 151 -6.04 3.68 13.56
C ALA A 151 -6.67 2.88 14.72
N GLU A 152 -5.85 2.25 15.56
CA GLU A 152 -6.30 1.53 16.75
C GLU A 152 -6.76 2.54 17.81
N VAL A 153 -5.98 3.60 18.04
CA VAL A 153 -6.33 4.69 18.97
C VAL A 153 -7.61 5.42 18.53
N GLY A 154 -7.75 5.72 17.23
CA GLY A 154 -8.91 6.43 16.71
C GLY A 154 -10.22 5.64 16.71
N GLN A 155 -10.19 4.36 17.06
CA GLN A 155 -11.37 3.49 17.18
C GLN A 155 -11.75 3.19 18.64
N LEU A 156 -10.98 3.68 19.61
CA LEU A 156 -11.26 3.45 21.01
C LEU A 156 -12.59 4.08 21.43
N THR A 157 -13.35 3.31 22.20
CA THR A 157 -14.60 3.70 22.83
C THR A 157 -14.45 3.60 24.34
N LEU A 158 -15.39 4.18 25.10
CA LEU A 158 -15.39 4.07 26.56
C LEU A 158 -15.54 2.61 27.04
N ALA A 159 -16.12 1.73 26.23
CA ALA A 159 -16.26 0.30 26.55
C ALA A 159 -14.92 -0.45 26.52
N ASP A 160 -13.89 0.10 25.88
CA ASP A 160 -12.57 -0.50 25.78
C ASP A 160 -11.71 -0.24 27.04
N PHE A 161 -12.19 0.56 27.99
CA PHE A 161 -11.49 0.90 29.22
C PHE A 161 -12.10 0.18 30.43
N THR A 162 -11.26 -0.58 31.15
CA THR A 162 -11.64 -1.21 32.42
C THR A 162 -10.93 -0.55 33.59
N ARG A 163 -11.69 -0.18 34.62
CA ARG A 163 -11.12 0.36 35.85
C ARG A 163 -10.46 -0.75 36.66
N ILE A 164 -9.15 -0.70 36.79
CA ILE A 164 -8.40 -1.53 37.75
C ILE A 164 -8.45 -0.79 39.09
N ARG A 165 -9.05 -1.41 40.13
CA ARG A 165 -8.90 -0.89 41.50
C ARG A 165 -7.55 -1.39 42.05
N PRO A 166 -6.78 -0.52 42.72
CA PRO A 166 -5.63 -0.94 43.49
C PRO A 166 -6.04 -1.83 44.67
#